data_AF-A0AAW7Y5M1-F1
#
_entry.id   AF-A0AAW7Y5M1-F1
#
_cell.length_a   1.000
_cell.length_b   1.000
_cell.length_c   1.000
_cell.angle_alpha   90.00
_cell.angle_beta   90.00
_cell.angle_gamma   90.00
#
_symmetry.space_group_name_H-M   'P 1'
#
loop_
_entity.id
_entity.type
_entity.pdbx_description
1 polymer ?
#
loop_
_entity_poly.entity_id
_entity_poly.type
_entity_poly.pdbx_seq_one_letter_code
_entity_poly.pdbx_strand_id
1 'polypeptide(L)'
;MSDEWIEVLREKCNQDSQRHIAAELGVSATQVNQVLKGTYKGDLSRISKLVEGRYMNQVVMCPVLGEISLDKCQYHQEREFAATNPQRVMLYKACHSGCPHSKQPVTIKIAQVDSRPASVVHKERMQFYQNGRPRHSPLNKGVPLRGQHGNQVNEEDLYSLESQLAYFKRVAGGDALKLNELLEKELTKLATRYNQLLWSKKYSRSEK
;
A
#
# COMPACT_ATOMS: atom_id res chain seq x y z
N MET A 1 20.74 -0.80 -27.63
CA MET A 1 19.36 -0.38 -27.33
C MET A 1 19.40 1.10 -27.01
N SER A 2 19.60 1.91 -28.05
CA SER A 2 20.18 3.25 -27.95
C SER A 2 19.11 4.33 -28.04
N ASP A 3 18.99 5.10 -26.96
CA ASP A 3 18.74 6.56 -26.98
C ASP A 3 17.45 7.10 -27.63
N GLU A 4 16.38 6.31 -27.71
CA GLU A 4 15.05 6.79 -28.16
C GLU A 4 14.58 8.03 -27.37
N TRP A 5 14.78 8.02 -26.04
CA TRP A 5 14.45 9.16 -25.19
C TRP A 5 15.31 10.40 -25.48
N ILE A 6 16.56 10.25 -25.94
CA ILE A 6 17.41 11.39 -26.31
C ILE A 6 16.88 12.08 -27.56
N GLU A 7 16.37 11.30 -28.52
CA GLU A 7 15.75 11.87 -29.73
C GLU A 7 14.48 12.64 -29.39
N VAL A 8 13.63 12.10 -28.52
CA VAL A 8 12.45 12.81 -28.01
C VAL A 8 12.85 14.11 -27.29
N LEU A 9 13.90 14.07 -26.46
CA LEU A 9 14.41 15.26 -25.78
C LEU A 9 14.90 16.31 -26.79
N ARG A 10 15.59 15.88 -27.85
CA ARG A 10 16.09 16.73 -28.93
C ARG A 10 14.93 17.37 -29.70
N GLU A 11 13.93 16.59 -30.06
CA GLU A 11 12.73 17.07 -30.74
C GLU A 11 12.01 18.14 -29.91
N LYS A 12 11.84 17.91 -28.60
CA LYS A 12 11.23 18.88 -27.69
C LYS A 12 12.04 20.16 -27.53
N CYS A 13 13.37 20.05 -27.49
CA CYS A 13 14.26 21.21 -27.48
C CYS A 13 14.34 21.95 -28.82
N ASN A 14 13.81 21.38 -29.91
CA ASN A 14 13.64 22.08 -31.19
C ASN A 14 12.27 22.75 -31.27
N GLN A 15 11.24 22.16 -30.66
CA GLN A 15 9.88 22.73 -30.58
C GLN A 15 9.82 23.92 -29.60
N ASP A 16 10.59 23.86 -28.50
CA ASP A 16 10.68 24.90 -27.48
C ASP A 16 12.15 25.12 -27.07
N SER A 17 12.44 26.14 -26.27
CA SER A 17 13.76 26.42 -25.75
C SER A 17 14.24 25.37 -24.74
N GLN A 18 15.53 25.03 -24.78
CA GLN A 18 16.17 24.14 -23.79
C GLN A 18 15.94 24.60 -22.35
N ARG A 19 15.78 25.91 -22.12
CA ARG A 19 15.52 26.48 -20.80
C ARG A 19 14.11 26.17 -20.31
N HIS A 20 13.12 26.19 -21.21
CA HIS A 20 11.74 25.80 -20.92
C HIS A 20 11.66 24.30 -20.64
N ILE A 21 12.23 23.47 -21.52
CA ILE A 21 12.27 22.01 -21.35
C ILE A 21 12.97 21.60 -20.06
N ALA A 22 14.08 22.26 -19.71
CA ALA A 22 14.77 22.02 -18.45
C ALA A 22 13.89 22.34 -17.23
N ALA A 23 13.13 23.43 -17.28
CA ALA A 23 12.20 23.80 -16.21
C ALA A 23 11.06 22.78 -16.07
N GLU A 24 10.50 22.29 -17.18
CA GLU A 24 9.47 21.24 -17.16
C GLU A 24 9.97 19.94 -16.53
N LEU A 25 11.21 19.54 -16.84
CA LEU A 25 11.82 18.32 -16.33
C LEU A 25 12.41 18.48 -14.91
N GLY A 26 12.37 19.69 -14.32
CA GLY A 26 12.96 19.96 -13.00
C GLY A 26 14.48 19.84 -12.96
N VAL A 27 15.16 20.13 -14.07
CA VAL A 27 16.63 20.04 -14.23
C VAL A 27 17.22 21.36 -14.70
N SER A 28 18.55 21.50 -14.67
CA SER A 28 19.19 22.71 -15.18
C SER A 28 19.38 22.65 -16.70
N ALA A 29 19.31 23.81 -17.37
CA ALA A 29 19.55 23.90 -18.81
C ALA A 29 20.94 23.37 -19.20
N THR A 30 21.93 23.53 -18.32
CA THR A 30 23.28 22.97 -18.49
C THR A 30 23.26 21.44 -18.50
N GLN A 31 22.46 20.80 -17.65
CA GLN A 31 22.31 19.33 -17.66
C GLN A 31 21.73 18.86 -18.99
N VAL A 32 20.66 19.51 -19.48
CA VAL A 32 20.06 19.19 -20.79
C VAL A 32 21.07 19.34 -21.92
N ASN A 33 21.86 20.43 -21.94
CA ASN A 33 22.88 20.65 -22.95
C ASN A 33 23.98 19.57 -22.93
N GLN A 34 24.46 19.20 -21.74
CA GLN A 34 25.48 18.16 -21.57
C GLN A 34 24.95 16.78 -21.99
N VAL A 35 23.68 16.48 -21.71
CA VAL A 35 23.04 15.23 -22.13
C VAL A 35 22.93 15.17 -23.65
N LEU A 36 22.44 16.24 -24.30
CA LEU A 36 22.33 16.30 -25.76
C LEU A 36 23.68 16.19 -26.48
N LYS A 37 24.77 16.63 -25.83
CA LYS A 37 26.15 16.50 -26.32
C LYS A 37 26.82 15.17 -25.97
N GLY A 38 26.17 14.31 -25.17
CA GLY A 38 26.75 13.06 -24.68
C GLY A 38 27.90 13.25 -23.69
N THR A 39 28.06 14.44 -23.10
CA THR A 39 29.15 14.77 -22.16
C THR A 39 28.73 14.73 -20.70
N TYR A 40 27.45 14.47 -20.42
CA TYR A 40 26.93 14.38 -19.07
C TYR A 40 27.46 13.13 -18.36
N LYS A 41 28.21 13.35 -17.27
CA LYS A 41 28.82 12.28 -16.45
C LYS A 41 27.96 11.86 -15.25
N GLY A 42 26.78 12.47 -15.09
CA GLY A 42 25.88 12.16 -13.98
C GLY A 42 24.97 10.96 -14.26
N ASP A 43 23.90 10.85 -13.48
CA ASP A 43 22.92 9.77 -13.62
C ASP A 43 22.01 10.00 -14.85
N LEU A 44 22.37 9.36 -15.97
CA LEU A 44 21.57 9.35 -17.19
C LEU A 44 20.23 8.62 -17.03
N SER A 45 20.15 7.62 -16.14
CA SER A 45 18.91 6.87 -15.89
C SER A 45 17.83 7.75 -15.25
N ARG A 46 18.25 8.70 -14.39
CA ARG A 46 17.33 9.70 -13.84
C ARG A 46 16.73 10.57 -14.94
N ILE A 47 17.55 11.04 -15.88
CA ILE A 47 17.10 11.95 -16.95
C ILE A 47 16.25 11.19 -17.97
N SER A 48 16.61 9.95 -18.33
CA SER A 48 15.80 9.13 -19.24
C SER A 48 14.39 8.94 -18.69
N LYS A 49 14.23 8.58 -17.41
CA LYS A 49 12.93 8.41 -16.75
C LYS A 49 12.09 9.69 -16.72
N LEU A 50 12.71 10.85 -16.59
CA LEU A 50 12.01 12.14 -16.62
C LEU A 50 11.47 12.41 -18.03
N VAL A 51 12.30 12.21 -19.05
CA VAL A 51 11.92 12.39 -20.45
C VAL A 51 10.86 11.38 -20.88
N GLU A 52 11.05 10.10 -20.54
CA GLU A 52 10.08 9.03 -20.80
C GLU A 52 8.73 9.32 -20.14
N GLY A 53 8.75 9.76 -18.88
CA GLY A 53 7.53 10.06 -18.12
C GLY A 53 6.80 11.31 -18.58
N ARG A 54 7.53 12.34 -19.04
CA ARG A 54 6.98 13.64 -19.46
C ARG A 54 6.52 13.64 -20.92
N TYR A 55 7.32 13.07 -21.81
CA TYR A 55 7.15 13.22 -23.26
C TYR A 55 6.81 11.92 -23.99
N MET A 56 7.13 10.76 -23.43
CA MET A 56 6.85 9.46 -24.06
C MET A 56 5.57 8.79 -23.51
N ASN A 57 4.74 9.52 -22.77
CA ASN A 57 3.48 9.03 -22.18
C ASN A 57 3.64 7.69 -21.44
N GLN A 58 4.79 7.46 -20.79
CA GLN A 58 4.98 6.25 -20.03
C GLN A 58 3.97 6.21 -18.87
N VAL A 59 3.14 5.17 -18.85
CA VAL A 59 2.09 4.98 -17.84
C VAL A 59 2.53 3.97 -16.79
N VAL A 60 2.04 4.16 -15.57
CA VAL A 60 2.24 3.27 -14.43
C VAL A 60 0.91 2.94 -13.78
N MET A 61 0.83 1.76 -13.16
CA MET A 61 -0.37 1.34 -12.43
C MET A 61 -0.29 1.81 -10.99
N CYS A 62 -0.96 2.91 -10.67
CA CYS A 62 -1.11 3.41 -9.31
C CYS A 62 -2.17 2.59 -8.55
N PRO A 63 -1.86 2.08 -7.34
CA PRO A 63 -2.83 1.36 -6.51
C PRO A 63 -4.08 2.18 -6.13
N VAL A 64 -4.01 3.51 -6.21
CA VAL A 64 -5.10 4.42 -5.81
C VAL A 64 -5.83 5.02 -7.03
N LEU A 65 -5.09 5.44 -8.06
CA LEU A 65 -5.64 6.16 -9.21
C LEU A 65 -5.78 5.30 -10.47
N GLY A 66 -5.32 4.04 -10.44
CA GLY A 66 -5.26 3.19 -11.63
C GLY A 66 -4.15 3.63 -12.58
N GLU A 67 -4.41 3.57 -13.88
CA GLU A 67 -3.44 3.95 -14.90
C GLU A 67 -3.21 5.47 -14.91
N ILE A 68 -1.98 5.89 -14.63
CA ILE A 68 -1.56 7.30 -14.64
C ILE A 68 -0.23 7.47 -15.34
N SER A 69 0.04 8.65 -15.90
CA SER A 69 1.35 8.96 -16.43
C SER A 69 2.41 9.00 -15.31
N LEU A 70 3.64 8.65 -15.66
CA LEU A 70 4.75 8.60 -14.72
C LEU A 70 5.04 9.97 -14.10
N ASP A 71 4.88 11.05 -14.86
CA ASP A 71 4.91 12.44 -14.36
C ASP A 71 3.92 12.66 -13.21
N LYS A 72 2.64 12.30 -13.42
CA LYS A 72 1.61 12.42 -12.37
C LYS A 72 1.94 11.57 -11.15
N CYS A 73 2.51 10.39 -11.36
CA CYS A 73 2.97 9.52 -10.28
C CYS A 73 4.05 10.21 -9.44
N GLN A 74 5.08 10.79 -10.08
CA GLN A 74 6.14 11.53 -9.39
C GLN A 74 5.60 12.77 -8.66
N TYR A 75 4.74 13.55 -9.31
CA TYR A 75 4.07 14.70 -8.72
C TYR A 75 3.31 14.33 -7.43
N HIS A 76 2.63 13.18 -7.42
CA HIS A 76 1.95 12.70 -6.21
C HIS A 76 2.90 12.19 -5.13
N GLN A 77 4.07 11.66 -5.49
CA GLN A 77 5.09 11.17 -4.55
C GLN A 77 5.88 12.30 -3.86
N GLU A 78 6.10 13.42 -4.54
CA GLU A 78 6.88 14.56 -4.02
C GLU A 78 6.06 15.48 -3.12
N ARG A 79 4.73 15.35 -3.14
CA ARG A 79 3.83 16.19 -2.36
C ARG A 79 3.87 15.85 -0.88
N GLU A 80 3.92 16.89 -0.06
CA GLU A 80 3.78 16.78 1.39
C GLU A 80 2.41 16.23 1.80
N PHE A 81 2.38 15.58 2.97
CA PHE A 81 1.17 15.08 3.57
C PHE A 81 0.18 16.21 3.87
N ALA A 82 -1.08 16.04 3.45
CA ALA A 82 -2.16 16.93 3.85
C ALA A 82 -3.43 16.13 4.15
N ALA A 83 -3.98 16.32 5.35
CA ALA A 83 -5.18 15.62 5.83
C ALA A 83 -6.49 16.18 5.27
N THR A 84 -6.46 17.32 4.57
CA THR A 84 -7.65 18.03 4.09
C THR A 84 -8.36 17.33 2.93
N ASN A 85 -7.72 16.38 2.26
CA ASN A 85 -8.30 15.65 1.13
C ASN A 85 -8.11 14.13 1.32
N PRO A 86 -9.19 13.34 1.43
CA PRO A 86 -9.12 11.89 1.63
C PRO A 86 -8.31 11.17 0.55
N GLN A 87 -8.42 11.59 -0.72
CA GLN A 87 -7.64 11.03 -1.82
C GLN A 87 -6.14 11.31 -1.67
N ARG A 88 -5.76 12.51 -1.19
CA ARG A 88 -4.35 12.82 -0.88
C ARG A 88 -3.83 11.96 0.26
N VAL A 89 -4.65 11.69 1.28
CA VAL A 89 -4.29 10.79 2.38
C VAL A 89 -4.06 9.36 1.86
N MET A 90 -4.95 8.86 1.00
CA MET A 90 -4.80 7.53 0.39
C MET A 90 -3.55 7.41 -0.47
N LEU A 91 -3.29 8.42 -1.33
CA LEU A 91 -2.08 8.48 -2.16
C LEU A 91 -0.80 8.50 -1.33
N TYR A 92 -0.76 9.37 -0.31
CA TYR A 92 0.40 9.48 0.56
C TYR A 92 0.68 8.16 1.28
N LYS A 93 -0.36 7.53 1.85
CA LYS A 93 -0.23 6.22 2.50
C LYS A 93 0.28 5.14 1.53
N ALA A 94 -0.33 5.01 0.36
CA ALA A 94 0.07 4.03 -0.64
C ALA A 94 1.53 4.19 -1.08
N CYS A 95 2.00 5.43 -1.25
CA CYS A 95 3.40 5.70 -1.60
C CYS A 95 4.37 5.31 -0.47
N HIS A 96 3.97 5.44 0.80
CA HIS A 96 4.83 5.16 1.96
C HIS A 96 4.63 3.76 2.57
N SER A 97 3.76 2.94 1.98
CA SER A 97 3.41 1.60 2.47
C SER A 97 3.83 0.44 1.55
N GLY A 98 4.71 0.70 0.57
CA GLY A 98 5.27 -0.34 -0.30
C GLY A 98 4.78 -0.34 -1.76
N CYS A 99 4.43 0.83 -2.31
CA CYS A 99 4.16 0.96 -3.74
C CYS A 99 5.42 0.61 -4.57
N PRO A 100 5.32 -0.22 -5.63
CA PRO A 100 6.46 -0.69 -6.43
C PRO A 100 7.15 0.44 -7.23
N HIS A 101 6.44 1.56 -7.43
CA HIS A 101 6.94 2.72 -8.16
C HIS A 101 7.39 3.86 -7.23
N SER A 102 7.26 3.68 -5.91
CA SER A 102 7.56 4.73 -4.94
C SER A 102 9.06 4.87 -4.70
N LYS A 103 9.55 6.11 -4.69
CA LYS A 103 10.90 6.46 -4.24
C LYS A 103 10.97 6.75 -2.75
N GLN A 104 9.82 6.75 -2.05
CA GLN A 104 9.73 7.11 -0.64
C GLN A 104 10.08 5.92 0.26
N PRO A 105 10.78 6.15 1.39
CA PRO A 105 11.08 5.09 2.34
C PRO A 105 9.79 4.53 2.93
N VAL A 106 9.67 3.20 2.93
CA VAL A 106 8.52 2.53 3.54
C VAL A 106 8.54 2.80 5.04
N THR A 107 7.62 3.64 5.51
CA THR A 107 7.53 4.00 6.92
C THR A 107 6.52 3.07 7.58
N ILE A 108 6.95 1.85 7.89
CA ILE A 108 6.16 0.98 8.75
C ILE A 108 6.28 1.53 10.17
N LYS A 109 5.28 2.29 10.63
CA LYS A 109 5.14 2.58 12.06
C LYS A 109 4.73 1.30 12.75
N ILE A 110 5.72 0.50 13.14
CA ILE A 110 5.51 -0.55 14.14
C ILE A 110 5.12 0.19 15.40
N ALA A 111 3.84 0.14 15.78
CA ALA A 111 3.44 0.57 17.11
C ALA A 111 4.31 -0.21 18.09
N GLN A 112 5.07 0.50 18.94
CA GLN A 112 5.88 -0.16 19.97
C GLN A 112 4.94 -1.08 20.75
N VAL A 113 5.11 -2.39 20.57
CA VAL A 113 4.40 -3.38 21.37
C VAL A 113 4.86 -3.14 22.79
N ASP A 114 3.93 -2.83 23.69
CA ASP A 114 4.22 -2.73 25.12
C ASP A 114 4.84 -4.06 25.55
N SER A 115 6.16 -4.06 25.72
CA SER A 115 6.96 -5.26 26.00
C SER A 115 6.87 -5.67 27.47
N ARG A 116 6.12 -4.92 28.29
CA ARG A 116 5.83 -5.29 29.66
C ARG A 116 4.92 -6.52 29.68
N PRO A 117 5.17 -7.49 30.57
CA PRO A 117 4.37 -8.70 30.64
C PRO A 117 2.91 -8.36 30.92
N ALA A 118 1.98 -9.11 30.29
CA ALA A 118 0.54 -8.87 30.36
C ALA A 118 -0.02 -8.75 31.79
N SER A 119 0.65 -9.37 32.77
CA SER A 119 0.32 -9.28 34.20
C SER A 119 0.46 -7.85 34.78
N VAL A 120 1.40 -7.06 34.27
CA VAL A 120 1.65 -5.67 34.68
C VAL A 120 0.59 -4.75 34.07
N VAL A 121 0.34 -4.88 32.77
CA VAL A 121 -0.69 -4.10 32.04
C VAL A 121 -2.09 -4.37 32.61
N HIS A 122 -2.38 -5.63 32.98
CA HIS A 122 -3.66 -6.00 33.59
C HIS A 122 -3.86 -5.35 34.97
N LYS A 123 -2.85 -5.33 35.83
CA LYS A 123 -2.92 -4.68 37.16
C LYS A 123 -3.14 -3.17 37.06
N GLU A 124 -2.41 -2.48 36.19
CA GLU A 124 -2.58 -1.04 35.96
C GLU A 124 -3.99 -0.72 35.42
N ARG A 125 -4.48 -1.53 34.49
CA ARG A 125 -5.84 -1.37 33.92
C ARG A 125 -6.92 -1.62 34.97
N MET A 126 -6.74 -2.60 35.86
CA MET A 126 -7.65 -2.88 36.98
C MET A 126 -7.66 -1.76 38.03
N GLN A 127 -6.51 -1.16 38.32
CA GLN A 127 -6.42 0.02 39.20
C GLN A 127 -7.09 1.25 38.58
N PHE A 128 -7.02 1.40 37.24
CA PHE A 128 -7.71 2.48 36.53
C PHE A 128 -9.24 2.35 36.62
N TYR A 129 -9.79 1.13 36.50
CA TYR A 129 -11.22 0.88 36.69
C TYR A 129 -11.70 1.11 38.13
N GLN A 130 -10.82 0.93 39.13
CA GLN A 130 -11.15 1.15 40.54
C GLN A 130 -11.19 2.64 40.91
N ASN A 131 -10.51 3.51 40.16
CA ASN A 131 -10.29 4.91 40.56
C ASN A 131 -11.05 5.97 39.74
N GLY A 132 -11.96 5.61 38.81
CA GLY A 132 -12.82 6.60 38.13
C GLY A 132 -13.79 6.03 37.08
N ARG A 133 -15.09 6.33 37.23
CA ARG A 133 -16.20 5.78 36.41
C ARG A 133 -16.24 6.33 34.97
N PRO A 134 -16.49 5.51 33.93
CA PRO A 134 -17.08 6.00 32.69
C PRO A 134 -18.62 6.02 32.79
N ARG A 135 -19.24 7.14 32.38
CA ARG A 135 -20.68 7.26 32.16
C ARG A 135 -21.11 6.23 31.11
N HIS A 136 -22.05 5.36 31.46
CA HIS A 136 -22.69 4.46 30.50
C HIS A 136 -23.68 5.25 29.63
N SER A 137 -23.53 5.21 28.31
CA SER A 137 -24.64 5.48 27.38
C SER A 137 -25.62 4.29 27.37
N PRO A 138 -26.93 4.51 27.20
CA PRO A 138 -27.93 3.45 27.24
C PRO A 138 -28.07 2.74 25.88
N LEU A 139 -28.61 1.50 25.95
CA LEU A 139 -28.97 0.56 24.86
C LEU A 139 -27.80 -0.36 24.44
N ASN A 140 -27.93 -1.69 24.54
CA ASN A 140 -29.02 -2.47 23.98
C ASN A 140 -29.41 -3.68 24.85
N LYS A 141 -30.71 -3.90 24.97
CA LYS A 141 -31.35 -4.98 25.75
C LYS A 141 -31.11 -6.32 25.06
N GLY A 142 -30.96 -7.37 25.86
CA GLY A 142 -30.77 -8.74 25.38
C GLY A 142 -31.89 -9.23 24.47
N VAL A 143 -31.51 -10.01 23.46
CA VAL A 143 -32.42 -10.83 22.64
C VAL A 143 -32.25 -12.28 23.10
N PRO A 144 -33.34 -13.06 23.30
CA PRO A 144 -33.26 -14.40 23.84
C PRO A 144 -32.83 -15.41 22.77
N LEU A 145 -31.99 -16.36 23.15
CA LEU A 145 -31.65 -17.53 22.33
C LEU A 145 -32.88 -18.44 22.25
N ARG A 146 -33.47 -18.59 21.05
CA ARG A 146 -34.46 -19.62 20.77
C ARG A 146 -34.32 -20.13 19.34
N GLY A 147 -34.38 -21.45 19.18
CA GLY A 147 -34.78 -22.10 17.94
C GLY A 147 -33.67 -22.89 17.25
N GLN A 148 -33.64 -24.20 17.51
CA GLN A 148 -33.06 -25.16 16.59
C GLN A 148 -33.91 -25.16 15.31
N HIS A 149 -33.33 -24.74 14.19
CA HIS A 149 -33.81 -25.14 12.87
C HIS A 149 -32.58 -25.52 12.05
N GLY A 150 -32.56 -26.77 11.59
CA GLY A 150 -31.57 -27.25 10.65
C GLY A 150 -31.55 -26.33 9.44
N ASN A 151 -30.36 -25.95 9.01
CA ASN A 151 -30.22 -25.10 7.85
C ASN A 151 -29.15 -25.65 6.93
N GLN A 152 -29.54 -25.75 5.67
CA GLN A 152 -28.72 -26.12 4.54
C GLN A 152 -27.47 -25.26 4.53
N VAL A 153 -26.32 -25.90 4.29
CA VAL A 153 -25.03 -25.22 4.17
C VAL A 153 -25.11 -24.32 2.93
N ASN A 154 -25.25 -23.01 3.14
CA ASN A 154 -25.16 -22.03 2.08
C ASN A 154 -23.69 -21.84 1.72
N GLU A 155 -23.38 -21.88 0.42
CA GLU A 155 -22.04 -21.66 -0.15
C GLU A 155 -21.44 -20.26 0.18
N GLU A 156 -22.24 -19.39 0.79
CA GLU A 156 -21.91 -18.05 1.27
C GLU A 156 -21.44 -17.99 2.74
N ASP A 157 -21.27 -19.11 3.45
CA ASP A 157 -20.50 -19.19 4.73
C ASP A 157 -18.98 -19.05 4.51
N LEU A 158 -18.66 -18.17 3.58
CA LEU A 158 -17.38 -17.77 3.04
C LEU A 158 -16.57 -17.09 4.15
N TYR A 159 -15.71 -17.86 4.83
CA TYR A 159 -14.45 -17.40 5.41
C TYR A 159 -14.54 -16.01 6.09
N SER A 160 -15.42 -15.86 7.10
CA SER A 160 -15.52 -14.60 7.84
C SER A 160 -14.21 -14.36 8.62
N LEU A 161 -13.37 -13.47 8.09
CA LEU A 161 -12.08 -13.10 8.69
C LEU A 161 -12.26 -12.64 10.14
N GLU A 162 -13.38 -11.99 10.44
CA GLU A 162 -13.75 -11.56 11.79
C GLU A 162 -13.96 -12.75 12.73
N SER A 163 -14.62 -13.81 12.26
CA SER A 163 -14.85 -15.05 13.03
C SER A 163 -13.54 -15.79 13.30
N GLN A 164 -12.63 -15.83 12.33
CA GLN A 164 -11.31 -16.46 12.46
C GLN A 164 -10.41 -15.68 13.41
N LEU A 165 -10.39 -14.35 13.30
CA LEU A 165 -9.67 -13.49 14.23
C LEU A 165 -10.23 -13.62 15.66
N ALA A 166 -11.54 -13.72 15.82
CA ALA A 166 -12.17 -13.95 17.13
C ALA A 166 -11.76 -15.31 17.71
N TYR A 167 -11.68 -16.36 16.88
CA TYR A 167 -11.18 -17.67 17.28
C TYR A 167 -9.72 -17.62 17.69
N PHE A 168 -8.83 -17.05 16.88
CA PHE A 168 -7.40 -16.96 17.21
C PHE A 168 -7.14 -16.17 18.48
N LYS A 169 -7.84 -15.04 18.67
CA LYS A 169 -7.76 -14.26 19.92
C LYS A 169 -8.20 -15.07 21.13
N ARG A 170 -9.23 -15.92 21.00
CA ARG A 170 -9.70 -16.81 22.06
C ARG A 170 -8.67 -17.91 22.37
N VAL A 171 -8.13 -18.57 21.35
CA VAL A 171 -7.15 -19.68 21.49
C VAL A 171 -5.79 -19.21 22.00
N ALA A 172 -5.38 -18.00 21.59
CA ALA A 172 -4.19 -17.35 22.10
C ALA A 172 -4.34 -16.99 23.59
N GLY A 173 -5.56 -16.75 24.08
CA GLY A 173 -5.80 -16.49 25.50
C GLY A 173 -5.06 -15.26 26.04
N GLY A 174 -4.69 -14.31 25.16
CA GLY A 174 -3.88 -13.15 25.50
C GLY A 174 -2.37 -13.32 25.33
N ASP A 175 -1.87 -14.51 24.98
CA ASP A 175 -0.48 -14.73 24.59
C ASP A 175 -0.22 -14.20 23.17
N ALA A 176 0.60 -13.15 23.08
CA ALA A 176 0.90 -12.47 21.83
C ALA A 176 1.76 -13.34 20.87
N LEU A 177 2.68 -14.14 21.39
CA LEU A 177 3.53 -15.00 20.55
C LEU A 177 2.69 -16.11 19.91
N LYS A 178 1.84 -16.74 20.72
CA LYS A 178 0.91 -17.76 20.25
C LYS A 178 -0.11 -17.19 19.24
N LEU A 179 -0.59 -15.96 19.45
CA LEU A 179 -1.46 -15.29 18.49
C LEU A 179 -0.74 -15.06 17.15
N ASN A 180 0.49 -14.56 17.20
CA ASN A 180 1.29 -14.35 15.99
C ASN A 180 1.53 -15.66 15.23
N GLU A 181 1.87 -16.74 15.93
CA GLU A 181 2.06 -18.06 15.30
C GLU A 181 0.78 -18.57 14.63
N LEU A 182 -0.39 -18.38 15.26
CA LEU A 182 -1.69 -18.76 14.68
C LEU A 182 -2.02 -17.91 13.43
N LEU A 183 -1.72 -16.62 13.47
CA LEU A 183 -1.93 -15.71 12.34
C LEU A 183 -0.98 -16.03 11.17
N GLU A 184 0.29 -16.31 11.44
CA GLU A 184 1.28 -16.72 10.44
C GLU A 184 0.87 -18.02 9.73
N LYS A 185 0.34 -18.99 10.49
CA LYS A 185 -0.22 -20.23 9.92
C LYS A 185 -1.41 -19.95 9.02
N GLU A 186 -2.33 -19.08 9.42
CA GLU A 186 -3.49 -18.76 8.59
C GLU A 186 -3.10 -17.98 7.32
N LEU A 187 -2.15 -17.05 7.41
CA LEU A 187 -1.60 -16.36 6.24
C LEU A 187 -0.98 -17.33 5.24
N THR A 188 -0.22 -18.31 5.74
CA THR A 188 0.37 -19.36 4.90
C THR A 188 -0.70 -20.16 4.19
N LYS A 189 -1.76 -20.58 4.91
CA LYS A 189 -2.89 -21.33 4.35
C LYS A 189 -3.64 -20.53 3.28
N LEU A 190 -3.90 -19.25 3.52
CA LEU A 190 -4.54 -18.37 2.56
C LEU A 190 -3.70 -18.19 1.30
N ALA A 191 -2.38 -18.01 1.45
CA ALA A 191 -1.46 -17.92 0.31
C ALA A 191 -1.47 -19.21 -0.52
N THR A 192 -1.46 -20.38 0.11
CA THR A 192 -1.58 -21.68 -0.59
C THR A 192 -2.90 -21.78 -1.35
N ARG A 193 -4.03 -21.43 -0.72
CA ARG A 193 -5.35 -21.47 -1.36
C ARG A 193 -5.44 -20.50 -2.54
N TYR A 194 -4.91 -19.29 -2.38
CA TYR A 194 -4.84 -18.31 -3.46
C TYR A 194 -4.01 -18.82 -4.63
N ASN A 195 -2.84 -19.41 -4.37
CA ASN A 195 -2.04 -20.04 -5.40
C ASN A 195 -2.85 -21.15 -6.10
N GLN A 196 -3.46 -22.07 -5.37
CA GLN A 196 -4.32 -23.11 -5.99
C GLN A 196 -5.42 -22.53 -6.89
N LEU A 197 -6.07 -21.44 -6.47
CA LEU A 197 -7.06 -20.73 -7.29
C LEU A 197 -6.44 -20.09 -8.54
N LEU A 198 -5.26 -19.48 -8.43
CA LEU A 198 -4.52 -18.97 -9.59
C LEU A 198 -4.18 -20.07 -10.59
N TRP A 199 -3.69 -21.22 -10.10
CA TRP A 199 -3.34 -22.37 -10.94
C TRP A 199 -4.61 -22.96 -11.59
N SER A 200 -5.68 -23.20 -10.83
CA SER A 200 -6.94 -23.69 -11.40
C SER A 200 -7.47 -22.74 -12.49
N LYS A 201 -7.45 -21.42 -12.28
CA LYS A 201 -7.89 -20.43 -13.29
C LYS A 201 -6.99 -20.39 -14.53
N LYS A 202 -5.67 -20.56 -14.35
CA LYS A 202 -4.69 -20.51 -15.44
C LYS A 202 -4.76 -21.75 -16.35
N TYR A 203 -4.96 -22.92 -15.77
CA TYR A 203 -5.00 -24.20 -16.51
C TYR A 203 -6.41 -24.66 -16.88
N SER A 204 -7.46 -24.11 -16.26
CA SER A 204 -8.86 -24.28 -16.70
C SER A 204 -9.13 -23.79 -18.13
N ARG A 205 -8.29 -22.90 -18.69
CA ARG A 205 -8.43 -22.37 -20.06
C ARG A 205 -7.65 -23.15 -21.12
N SER A 206 -6.86 -24.18 -20.78
CA SER A 206 -6.08 -24.94 -21.77
C SER A 206 -6.77 -26.22 -22.27
N GLU A 207 -7.98 -26.54 -21.80
CA GLU A 207 -8.75 -27.73 -22.21
C GLU A 207 -10.03 -27.40 -23.02
N LYS A 208 -10.07 -26.26 -23.72
CA LYS A 208 -11.11 -25.98 -24.73
C LYS A 208 -10.52 -25.44 -26.01
#